data_AF-Q95MC5-F1
#
_entry.id   AF-Q95MC5-F1
#
_cell.length_a   1.000
_cell.length_b   1.000
_cell.length_c   1.000
_cell.angle_alpha   90.00
_cell.angle_beta   90.00
_cell.angle_gamma   90.00
#
_symmetry.space_group_name_H-M   'P 1'
#
loop_
_entity.id
_entity.type
_entity.pdbx_description
1 polymer ?
#
loop_
_entity_poly.entity_id
_entity_poly.type
_entity_poly.pdbx_seq_one_letter_code
_entity_poly.pdbx_strand_id
1 'polypeptide(L)' 'FLKEAAVMKEIKHPNLVQLLGVCTREPPFYIITEFMTYGNLLDYLRECNRQEVNAVVLLYMATQISSAMEY' A
#
# COMPACT_ATOMS: atom_id res chain seq x y z
N PHE A 1 -8.20 -15.45 -0.02
CA PHE A 1 -8.90 -14.78 -1.12
C PHE A 1 -10.19 -14.07 -0.70
N LEU A 2 -11.37 -14.70 -0.63
CA LEU A 2 -12.63 -13.96 -0.37
C LEU A 2 -12.63 -13.19 0.97
N LYS A 3 -12.06 -13.78 2.03
CA LYS A 3 -11.91 -13.11 3.32
C LYS A 3 -11.00 -11.88 3.25
N GLU A 4 -9.93 -11.95 2.47
CA GLU A 4 -8.98 -10.85 2.26
C GLU A 4 -9.65 -9.71 1.49
N ALA A 5 -10.34 -10.02 0.39
CA ALA A 5 -11.15 -9.06 -0.34
C ALA A 5 -12.23 -8.40 0.54
N ALA A 6 -12.89 -9.16 1.43
CA ALA A 6 -13.87 -8.64 2.36
C ALA A 6 -13.23 -7.68 3.39
N VAL A 7 -12.06 -8.01 3.92
CA VAL A 7 -11.32 -7.13 4.84
C VAL A 7 -10.89 -5.84 4.12
N MET A 8 -10.32 -5.93 2.93
CA MET A 8 -9.87 -4.77 2.16
C MET A 8 -11.02 -3.83 1.75
N LYS A 9 -12.25 -4.34 1.65
CA LYS A 9 -13.44 -3.53 1.37
C LYS A 9 -13.80 -2.58 2.51
N GLU A 10 -13.54 -2.98 3.75
CA GLU A 10 -13.84 -2.21 4.95
C GLU A 10 -12.70 -1.24 5.32
N ILE A 11 -11.50 -1.44 4.77
CA ILE A 11 -10.33 -0.58 5.00
C ILE A 11 -10.40 0.64 4.07
N LYS A 12 -10.48 1.85 4.65
CA LYS A 12 -10.46 3.12 3.92
C LYS A 12 -9.56 4.12 4.63
N HIS A 13 -8.29 4.14 4.26
CA HIS A 13 -7.30 5.05 4.80
C HIS A 13 -6.31 5.49 3.70
N PRO A 14 -5.93 6.77 3.62
CA PRO A 14 -5.04 7.27 2.56
C PRO A 14 -3.64 6.64 2.52
N ASN A 15 -3.21 6.00 3.60
CA ASN A 15 -1.91 5.32 3.69
C ASN A 15 -2.02 3.78 3.71
N LEU A 16 -3.17 3.22 3.36
CA LEU A 16 -3.37 1.78 3.13
C LEU A 16 -3.75 1.56 1.67
N VAL A 17 -3.16 0.53 1.06
CA VAL A 17 -3.40 0.19 -0.35
C VAL A 17 -4.89 -0.07 -0.58
N GLN A 18 -5.47 0.65 -1.53
CA GLN A 18 -6.90 0.61 -1.76
C GLN A 18 -7.32 -0.50 -2.72
N LEU A 19 -8.41 -1.19 -2.36
CA LEU A 19 -9.11 -2.12 -3.23
C LEU A 19 -9.91 -1.34 -4.29
N LEU A 20 -9.55 -1.52 -5.56
CA LEU A 20 -10.29 -0.96 -6.71
C LEU A 20 -11.43 -1.86 -7.16
N GLY A 21 -11.25 -3.19 -7.06
CA GLY A 21 -12.26 -4.14 -7.48
C GLY A 21 -11.89 -5.60 -7.26
N VAL A 22 -12.85 -6.50 -7.52
CA VAL A 22 -12.66 -7.95 -7.40
C VAL A 22 -13.37 -8.69 -8.54
N CYS A 23 -12.77 -9.79 -8.98
CA CYS A 23 -13.41 -10.75 -9.88
C CYS A 23 -13.54 -12.08 -9.13
N THR A 24 -14.74 -12.40 -8.64
CA THR A 24 -14.97 -13.57 -7.78
C THR A 24 -16.16 -14.43 -8.23
N ARG A 25 -16.71 -14.17 -9.42
CA ARG A 25 -17.87 -14.91 -9.95
C ARG A 25 -17.47 -16.33 -10.39
N GLU A 26 -16.33 -16.45 -11.06
CA GLU A 26 -15.78 -17.71 -11.54
C GLU A 26 -14.24 -17.66 -11.49
N PRO A 27 -13.55 -18.81 -11.34
CA PRO A 27 -12.08 -18.85 -11.31
C PRO A 27 -11.47 -18.44 -12.66
N PRO A 28 -10.26 -17.85 -12.67
CA PRO A 28 -9.45 -17.48 -11.50
C PRO A 28 -9.97 -16.21 -10.81
N PHE A 29 -9.81 -16.16 -9.49
CA PHE A 29 -10.23 -14.99 -8.72
C PHE A 29 -9.19 -13.87 -8.76
N TYR A 30 -9.63 -12.60 -8.91
CA TYR A 30 -8.76 -11.42 -8.95
C TYR A 30 -9.09 -10.39 -7.86
N ILE A 31 -8.04 -9.82 -7.25
CA ILE A 31 -8.08 -8.62 -6.41
C ILE A 31 -7.34 -7.55 -7.20
N ILE A 32 -8.01 -6.43 -7.44
CA ILE A 32 -7.47 -5.32 -8.22
C ILE A 32 -7.19 -4.20 -7.22
N THR A 33 -5.92 -3.84 -7.06
CA THR A 33 -5.47 -2.74 -6.21
C THR A 33 -4.88 -1.62 -7.06
N GLU A 34 -4.65 -0.47 -6.45
CA GLU A 34 -3.83 0.57 -7.06
C GLU A 34 -2.39 0.09 -7.31
N PHE A 35 -1.74 0.72 -8.28
CA PHE A 35 -0.36 0.43 -8.64
C PHE A 35 0.59 1.40 -7.95
N MET A 36 1.53 0.87 -7.16
CA MET A 36 2.57 1.64 -6.49
C MET A 36 3.79 1.75 -7.41
N THR A 37 3.99 2.91 -8.02
CA THR A 37 5.00 3.15 -9.07
C THR A 37 6.44 2.82 -8.69
N TYR A 38 6.76 2.89 -7.40
CA TYR A 38 8.11 2.65 -6.87
C TYR A 38 8.26 1.28 -6.16
N GLY A 39 7.26 0.40 -6.26
CA GLY A 39 7.33 -0.93 -5.66
C GLY A 39 7.30 -0.91 -4.13
N ASN A 40 8.02 -1.84 -3.50
CA ASN A 40 8.04 -1.97 -2.04
C ASN A 40 9.06 -1.02 -1.39
N LEU A 41 8.79 -0.65 -0.13
CA LEU A 41 9.59 0.33 0.60
C LEU A 41 11.04 -0.12 0.84
N LEU A 42 11.29 -1.41 1.06
CA LEU A 42 12.64 -1.91 1.37
C LEU A 42 13.58 -1.72 0.17
N ASP A 43 13.13 -2.13 -1.01
CA ASP A 43 13.94 -2.02 -2.23
C ASP A 43 14.05 -0.55 -2.66
N TYR A 44 12.96 0.22 -2.55
CA TYR A 44 13.00 1.66 -2.78
C TYR A 44 14.06 2.35 -1.92
N LEU A 45 14.14 2.06 -0.62
CA LEU A 45 15.13 2.66 0.29
C LEU A 45 16.57 2.24 -0.04
N ARG A 46 16.78 1.07 -0.63
CA ARG A 46 18.11 0.60 -1.06
C ARG A 46 18.59 1.28 -2.33
N GLU A 47 17.68 1.61 -3.25
CA GLU A 47 17.99 2.13 -4.58
C GLU A 47 17.83 3.65 -4.70
N CYS A 48 17.10 4.29 -3.79
CA CYS A 48 16.81 5.73 -3.87
C CYS A 48 18.07 6.62 -3.75
N ASN A 49 17.97 7.82 -4.33
CA ASN A 49 18.96 8.86 -4.14
C ASN A 49 18.86 9.44 -2.72
N ARG A 50 19.86 9.20 -1.87
CA ARG A 50 19.87 9.64 -0.47
C ARG A 50 19.94 11.16 -0.26
N GLN A 51 20.29 11.93 -1.29
CA GLN A 51 20.21 13.39 -1.24
C GLN A 51 18.75 13.87 -1.36
N GLU A 52 17.95 13.15 -2.17
CA GLU A 52 16.53 13.42 -2.35
C GLU A 52 15.72 12.83 -1.19
N VAL A 53 15.95 11.55 -0.87
CA VAL A 53 15.36 10.85 0.27
C VAL A 53 16.18 11.11 1.53
N ASN A 54 16.07 12.33 2.04
CA ASN A 54 16.75 12.78 3.25
C ASN A 54 15.94 12.46 4.53
N ALA A 55 16.45 12.88 5.69
CA ALA A 55 15.82 12.61 6.99
C ALA A 55 14.36 13.09 7.10
N VAL A 56 14.01 14.20 6.43
CA VAL A 56 12.62 14.72 6.44
C VAL A 56 11.70 13.79 5.67
N VAL A 57 12.15 13.26 4.53
CA VAL A 57 11.39 12.29 3.73
C VAL A 57 11.21 10.98 4.48
N LEU A 58 12.25 10.50 5.17
CA LEU A 58 12.17 9.29 6.01
C LEU A 58 11.17 9.47 7.16
N LEU A 59 11.20 10.63 7.83
CA LEU A 59 10.22 10.95 8.87
C LEU A 59 8.81 11.00 8.29
N TYR A 60 8.63 11.59 7.10
CA TYR A 60 7.34 11.63 6.42
C TYR A 60 6.81 10.23 6.07
N MET A 61 7.66 9.31 5.61
CA MET A 61 7.29 7.91 5.40
C MET A 61 6.86 7.24 6.72
N ALA A 62 7.62 7.44 7.79
CA ALA A 62 7.30 6.89 9.11
C ALA A 62 5.95 7.41 9.64
N THR A 63 5.67 8.71 9.50
CA THR A 63 4.40 9.33 9.90
C THR A 63 3.20 8.76 9.13
N GLN A 64 3.36 8.54 7.82
CA GLN A 64 2.30 7.93 7.00
C GLN A 64 2.01 6.50 7.44
N ILE A 65 3.05 5.72 7.74
CA ILE A 65 2.90 4.34 8.24
C ILE A 65 2.25 4.36 9.62
N SER A 66 2.67 5.23 10.54
CA SER A 66 2.04 5.31 11.86
C SER A 66 0.58 5.71 11.79
N SER A 67 0.22 6.65 10.90
CA SER A 67 -1.18 7.03 10.67
C SER A 67 -2.02 5.85 10.18
N ALA A 68 -1.46 5.01 9.29
CA ALA A 68 -2.15 3.81 8.82
C ALA A 68 -2.38 2.76 9.93
N MET A 69 -1.45 2.66 10.87
CA MET A 69 -1.51 1.69 11.97
C MET A 69 -2.39 2.16 13.15
N GLU A 70 -2.65 3.47 13.25
CA GLU A 70 -3.58 4.05 14.23
C GLU A 70 -5.05 3.81 13.84
N TYR A 71 -5.33 3.67 12.53
CA TYR A 71 -6.64 3.35 11.97
C TYR A 71 -7.06 1.90 12.24
#